data_AF-A0A1B1FG79-F1
#
_entry.id   AF-A0A1B1FG79-F1
#
_cell.length_a   1.000
_cell.length_b   1.000
_cell.length_c   1.000
_cell.angle_alpha   90.00
_cell.angle_beta   90.00
_cell.angle_gamma   90.00
#
_symmetry.space_group_name_H-M   'P 1'
#
loop_
_entity.id
_entity.type
_entity.pdbx_description
1 polymer ?
#
loop_
_entity_poly.entity_id
_entity_poly.type
_entity_poly.pdbx_seq_one_letter_code
_entity_poly.pdbx_strand_id
1 'polypeptide(L)'
;MSIEPAAQLRHDLRTPLNHIIGYAEMLLEELAVGDRPALAAGLGTLRADARELLGLLNTVLAQGPSASPNLAAALGSLIPPLERVRAE
;
A
#
# COMPACT_ATOMS: atom_id res chain seq x y z
N MET A 1 0.07 -26.53 12.81
CA MET A 1 0.26 -25.12 13.20
C MET A 1 -0.74 -24.32 12.39
N SER A 2 -1.81 -23.82 13.01
CA SER A 2 -2.84 -23.05 12.30
C SER A 2 -2.26 -21.68 11.95
N ILE A 3 -2.14 -21.38 10.66
CA ILE A 3 -1.72 -20.05 10.20
C ILE A 3 -2.89 -19.11 10.46
N GLU A 4 -2.64 -17.99 11.14
CA GLU A 4 -3.66 -16.96 11.35
C GLU A 4 -4.03 -16.31 10.01
N PRO A 5 -5.32 -16.31 9.59
CA PRO A 5 -5.74 -15.73 8.31
C PRO A 5 -5.31 -14.28 8.10
N ALA A 6 -5.24 -13.50 9.19
CA ALA A 6 -4.78 -12.11 9.17
C ALA A 6 -3.27 -12.00 8.85
N ALA A 7 -2.46 -12.94 9.33
CA ALA A 7 -1.03 -12.99 9.03
C ALA A 7 -0.80 -13.33 7.55
N GLN A 8 -1.58 -14.27 7.01
CA GLN A 8 -1.54 -14.64 5.59
C GLN A 8 -1.97 -13.45 4.70
N LEU A 9 -3.08 -12.79 5.03
CA LEU A 9 -3.56 -11.63 4.27
C LEU A 9 -2.54 -10.48 4.26
N ARG A 10 -1.89 -10.22 5.41
CA ARG A 10 -0.81 -9.21 5.48
C ARG A 10 0.34 -9.55 4.55
N HIS A 11 0.75 -10.82 4.54
CA HIS A 11 1.84 -11.27 3.69
C HIS A 11 1.48 -11.09 2.20
N ASP A 12 0.28 -11.51 1.82
CA ASP A 12 -0.17 -11.52 0.42
C ASP A 12 -0.42 -10.12 -0.13
N LEU A 13 -0.78 -9.15 0.73
CA LEU A 13 -0.93 -7.75 0.34
C LEU A 13 0.39 -6.95 0.39
N ARG A 14 1.34 -7.34 1.24
CA ARG A 14 2.65 -6.68 1.33
C ARG A 14 3.46 -6.80 0.04
N THR A 15 3.44 -7.98 -0.57
CA THR A 15 4.19 -8.25 -1.81
C THR A 15 3.80 -7.34 -2.99
N PRO A 16 2.52 -7.26 -3.40
CA PRO A 16 2.11 -6.37 -4.48
C PRO A 16 2.32 -4.88 -4.15
N LEU A 17 2.11 -4.45 -2.89
CA LEU A 17 2.40 -3.07 -2.48
C LEU A 17 3.89 -2.73 -2.59
N ASN A 18 4.78 -3.63 -2.16
CA ASN A 18 6.22 -3.44 -2.30
C ASN A 18 6.64 -3.37 -3.77
N HIS A 19 6.02 -4.16 -4.66
CA HIS A 19 6.28 -4.06 -6.09
C HIS A 19 5.84 -2.70 -6.66
N ILE A 20 4.64 -2.21 -6.33
CA ILE A 20 4.15 -0.89 -6.75
C ILE A 20 5.12 0.22 -6.30
N ILE A 21 5.55 0.18 -5.03
CA ILE A 21 6.51 1.16 -4.49
C ILE A 21 7.83 1.10 -5.26
N GLY A 22 8.40 -0.09 -5.43
CA GLY A 22 9.67 -0.26 -6.12
C GLY A 22 9.63 0.18 -7.58
N TYR A 23 8.59 -0.19 -8.32
CA TYR A 23 8.42 0.26 -9.71
C TYR A 23 8.23 1.78 -9.81
N ALA A 24 7.44 2.38 -8.91
CA ALA A 24 7.28 3.83 -8.89
C ALA A 24 8.60 4.55 -8.58
N GLU A 25 9.41 4.02 -7.66
CA GLU A 25 10.76 4.55 -7.37
C GLU A 25 11.68 4.48 -8.59
N MET A 26 11.77 3.32 -9.24
CA MET A 26 12.60 3.14 -10.44
C MET A 26 12.17 4.08 -11.58
N LEU A 27 10.86 4.20 -11.83
CA LEU A 27 10.34 5.11 -12.86
C LEU A 27 10.59 6.58 -12.50
N LEU A 28 10.47 6.97 -11.23
CA LEU A 28 10.79 8.34 -10.80
C LEU A 28 12.27 8.66 -10.97
N GLU A 29 13.16 7.71 -10.73
CA GLU A 29 14.61 7.85 -10.98
C GLU A 29 14.90 8.05 -12.47
N GLU A 30 14.24 7.29 -13.36
CA GLU A 30 14.38 7.48 -14.82
C GLU A 30 13.84 8.83 -15.29
N LEU A 31 12.72 9.29 -14.71
CA LEU A 31 12.10 10.56 -15.06
C LEU A 31 12.84 11.78 -14.52
N ALA A 32 13.74 11.63 -13.53
CA ALA A 32 14.56 12.72 -13.02
C ALA A 32 15.50 13.32 -14.09
N VAL A 33 15.76 12.58 -15.17
CA VAL A 33 16.60 13.00 -16.31
C VAL A 33 15.74 13.43 -17.51
N GLY A 34 14.42 13.26 -17.44
CA GLY A 34 13.47 13.57 -18.52
C GLY A 34 12.60 14.79 -18.25
N ASP A 35 11.78 15.18 -19.23
CA ASP A 35 10.86 16.33 -19.14
C ASP A 35 9.40 15.86 -19.16
N ARG A 36 8.99 15.13 -18.11
CA ARG A 36 7.60 14.67 -17.91
C ARG A 36 7.10 14.97 -16.49
N PRO A 37 7.00 16.25 -16.11
CA PRO A 37 6.67 16.63 -14.73
C PRO A 37 5.30 16.12 -14.26
N ALA A 38 4.31 16.02 -15.15
CA ALA A 38 2.99 15.49 -14.80
C ALA A 38 3.04 13.98 -14.47
N LEU A 39 3.81 13.20 -15.22
CA LEU A 39 3.97 11.76 -14.96
C LEU A 39 4.75 11.52 -13.67
N ALA A 40 5.79 12.33 -13.41
CA ALA A 40 6.54 12.27 -12.16
C ALA A 40 5.65 12.63 -10.95
N ALA A 41 4.75 13.62 -11.09
CA ALA A 41 3.80 13.97 -10.05
C ALA A 41 2.84 12.80 -9.75
N GLY A 42 2.23 12.19 -10.78
CA GLY A 42 1.33 11.04 -10.60
C GLY A 42 2.02 9.83 -9.97
N LEU A 43 3.23 9.47 -10.43
CA LEU A 43 4.02 8.40 -9.80
C LEU A 43 4.40 8.73 -8.35
N GLY A 44 4.61 10.01 -8.04
CA GLY A 44 4.83 10.50 -6.69
C GLY A 44 3.63 10.25 -5.78
N THR A 45 2.42 10.58 -6.25
CA THR A 45 1.15 10.32 -5.54
C THR A 45 0.93 8.82 -5.35
N LEU A 46 1.06 8.01 -6.42
CA LEU A 46 0.90 6.55 -6.38
C LEU A 46 1.83 5.91 -5.34
N ARG A 47 3.10 6.31 -5.31
CA ARG A 47 4.09 5.82 -4.34
C ARG A 47 3.70 6.20 -2.90
N ALA A 48 3.22 7.42 -2.70
CA ALA A 48 2.79 7.89 -1.38
C ALA A 48 1.59 7.08 -0.87
N ASP A 49 0.58 6.89 -1.72
CA ASP A 49 -0.63 6.12 -1.40
C ASP A 49 -0.29 4.64 -1.10
N ALA A 50 0.59 4.03 -1.90
CA ALA A 50 1.04 2.65 -1.66
C ALA A 50 1.79 2.50 -0.31
N ARG A 51 2.59 3.49 0.07
CA ARG A 51 3.27 3.51 1.39
C ARG A 51 2.29 3.70 2.54
N GLU A 52 1.27 4.55 2.38
CA GLU A 52 0.20 4.71 3.36
C GLU A 52 -0.54 3.40 3.57
N LEU A 53 -0.95 2.74 2.48
CA LEU A 53 -1.60 1.42 2.51
C LEU A 53 -0.75 0.37 3.23
N LEU A 54 0.55 0.32 2.92
CA LEU A 54 1.47 -0.60 3.57
C LEU A 54 1.62 -0.32 5.08
N GLY A 55 1.65 0.96 5.47
CA GLY A 55 1.65 1.37 6.87
C GLY A 55 0.39 0.91 7.61
N LEU A 56 -0.79 1.20 7.05
CA LEU A 56 -2.08 0.77 7.60
C LEU A 56 -2.17 -0.76 7.70
N LEU A 57 -1.73 -1.48 6.67
CA LEU A 57 -1.66 -2.94 6.66
C LEU A 57 -0.81 -3.46 7.83
N ASN A 58 0.35 -2.85 8.06
CA ASN A 58 1.22 -3.22 9.17
C ASN A 58 0.55 -2.93 10.52
N THR A 59 -0.09 -1.77 10.70
CA THR A 59 -0.70 -1.37 11.97
C THR A 59 -1.96 -2.18 12.29
N VAL A 60 -2.88 -2.33 11.34
CA VAL A 60 -4.19 -2.93 11.62
C VAL A 60 -4.11 -4.45 11.73
N LEU A 61 -3.27 -5.09 10.92
CA LEU A 61 -3.11 -6.54 11.00
C LEU A 61 -2.13 -6.96 12.11
N ALA A 62 -1.32 -6.06 12.69
CA ALA A 62 -0.32 -6.40 13.72
C ALA A 62 -0.91 -6.94 15.04
N GLN A 63 -2.22 -6.82 15.23
CA GLN A 63 -2.87 -7.34 16.42
C GLN A 63 -2.84 -8.87 16.40
N GLY A 64 -2.01 -9.44 17.29
CA GLY A 64 -1.75 -10.87 17.41
C GLY A 64 -2.95 -11.68 17.97
N PRO A 65 -2.72 -12.95 18.37
CA PRO A 65 -3.74 -14.01 18.49
C PRO A 65 -4.96 -13.73 19.37
N SER A 66 -4.90 -12.70 20.22
CA SER A 66 -5.92 -12.42 21.24
C SER A 66 -6.84 -11.25 20.90
N ALA A 67 -6.56 -10.51 19.83
CA ALA A 67 -7.42 -9.42 19.39
C ALA A 67 -7.97 -9.78 18.01
N SER A 68 -9.29 -9.96 17.92
CA SER A 68 -9.94 -10.06 16.62
C SER A 68 -9.57 -8.81 15.82
N PRO A 69 -8.80 -8.94 14.72
CA PRO A 69 -8.47 -7.78 13.91
C PRO A 69 -9.80 -7.20 13.43
N ASN A 70 -10.04 -5.93 13.76
CA ASN A 70 -11.24 -5.24 13.33
C ASN A 70 -11.11 -4.94 11.83
N LEU A 71 -11.37 -5.96 11.00
CA LEU A 71 -11.30 -5.87 9.55
C LEU A 71 -12.20 -4.78 9.00
N ALA A 72 -13.35 -4.51 9.63
CA ALA A 72 -14.26 -3.45 9.19
C ALA A 72 -13.62 -2.06 9.37
N ALA A 73 -12.98 -1.80 10.51
CA ALA A 73 -12.21 -0.59 10.73
C ALA A 73 -10.97 -0.52 9.82
N ALA A 74 -10.31 -1.66 9.58
CA ALA A 74 -9.20 -1.78 8.63
C ALA A 74 -9.62 -1.32 7.23
N LEU A 75 -10.69 -1.92 6.71
CA LEU A 75 -11.24 -1.62 5.39
C LEU A 75 -11.68 -0.16 5.30
N GLY A 76 -12.30 0.40 6.35
CA GLY A 76 -12.62 1.82 6.41
C GLY A 76 -11.41 2.74 6.26
N SER A 77 -10.25 2.36 6.82
CA SER A 77 -9.01 3.13 6.65
C SER A 77 -8.32 2.91 5.29
N LEU A 78 -8.56 1.77 4.64
CA LEU A 78 -7.99 1.44 3.33
C LEU A 78 -8.79 2.05 2.16
N ILE A 79 -10.09 2.29 2.33
CA ILE A 79 -10.94 2.84 1.26
C ILE A 79 -10.45 4.19 0.75
N PRO A 80 -10.17 5.21 1.58
CA PRO A 80 -9.75 6.52 1.08
C PRO A 80 -8.50 6.49 0.18
N PRO A 81 -7.37 5.84 0.55
CA PRO A 81 -6.23 5.70 -0.36
C PRO A 81 -6.54 4.90 -1.62
N LEU A 82 -7.39 3.86 -1.54
CA LEU A 82 -7.78 3.09 -2.73
C LEU A 82 -8.64 3.91 -3.70
N GLU A 83 -9.51 4.78 -3.20
CA GLU A 83 -10.29 5.70 -4.04
C GLU A 83 -9.41 6.70 -4.77
N ARG A 84 -8.34 7.20 -4.13
CA ARG A 84 -7.38 8.11 -4.78
C ARG A 84 -6.65 7.43 -5.94
N VAL A 85 -6.14 6.22 -5.71
CA VAL A 85 -5.49 5.41 -6.76
C VAL A 85 -6.44 5.09 -7.93
N ARG A 86 -7.75 4.98 -7.68
CA ARG A 86 -8.75 4.70 -8.72
C ARG A 86 -9.21 5.95 -9.49
N ALA A 87 -9.03 7.14 -8.91
CA ALA A 87 -9.50 8.40 -9.48
C ALA A 87 -8.47 9.08 -10.41
N GLU A 88 -7.23 8.57 -10.47
CA GLU A 88 -6.19 8.94 -11.44
C GLU A 88 -6.21 8.02 -12.69
#